data_AF-A0A1F3B9E9-F1
#
_entry.id   AF-A0A1F3B9E9-F1
#
_cell.length_a   1.000
_cell.length_b   1.000
_cell.length_c   1.000
_cell.angle_alpha   90.00
_cell.angle_beta   90.00
_cell.angle_gamma   90.00
#
_symmetry.space_group_name_H-M   'P 1'
#
loop_
_entity.id
_entity.type
_entity.pdbx_description
1 polymer ?
#
loop_
_entity_poly.entity_id
_entity_poly.type
_entity_poly.pdbx_seq_one_letter_code
_entity_poly.pdbx_strand_id
1 'polypeptide(L)' 'MNAVPRRLSDKIAAAHAQACEEGRLEVAELLLEALELDFSASGGKMIDHREKVDEIAKIYERHEALTGSSKPLK' A
#
# COMPACT_ATOMS: atom_id res chain seq x y z
N MET A 1 -0.72 -14.85 -23.35
CA MET A 1 -0.22 -13.82 -22.41
C MET A 1 -0.83 -14.12 -21.06
N ASN A 2 -0.10 -14.74 -20.14
CA ASN A 2 -0.59 -15.04 -18.80
C ASN A 2 -0.74 -13.71 -18.06
N ALA A 3 -1.96 -13.17 -17.97
CA ALA A 3 -2.25 -12.10 -17.05
C ALA A 3 -2.00 -12.67 -15.64
N VAL A 4 -0.86 -12.32 -15.04
CA VAL A 4 -0.62 -12.55 -13.62
C VAL A 4 -1.86 -12.02 -12.91
N PRO A 5 -2.54 -12.81 -12.07
CA PRO A 5 -3.72 -12.32 -11.35
C PRO A 5 -3.26 -11.07 -10.58
N ARG A 6 -3.76 -9.89 -10.99
CA ARG A 6 -3.41 -8.62 -10.34
C ARG A 6 -3.73 -8.78 -8.86
N ARG A 7 -2.68 -8.75 -8.04
CA ARG A 7 -2.76 -9.02 -6.62
C ARG A 7 -3.70 -7.99 -6.00
N LEU A 8 -4.32 -8.34 -4.88
CA LEU A 8 -5.17 -7.40 -4.17
C LEU A 8 -4.36 -6.14 -3.80
N SER A 9 -3.12 -6.33 -3.33
CA SER A 9 -2.13 -5.26 -3.12
C SER A 9 -1.99 -4.28 -4.29
N ASP A 10 -1.84 -4.77 -5.53
CA ASP A 10 -1.61 -3.92 -6.70
C ASP A 10 -2.83 -3.02 -7.00
N LYS A 11 -4.04 -3.54 -6.72
CA LYS A 11 -5.29 -2.80 -6.89
C LYS A 11 -5.45 -1.74 -5.81
N ILE A 12 -5.09 -2.07 -4.57
CA ILE A 12 -5.15 -1.15 -3.44
C ILE A 12 -4.13 -0.02 -3.63
N ALA A 13 -2.91 -0.32 -4.06
CA ALA A 13 -1.88 0.67 -4.35
C ALA A 13 -2.29 1.65 -5.47
N ALA A 14 -2.89 1.14 -6.55
CA ALA A 14 -3.40 2.00 -7.62
C ALA A 14 -4.56 2.90 -7.14
N ALA A 15 -5.48 2.36 -6.34
CA ALA A 15 -6.58 3.14 -5.77
C ALA A 15 -6.08 4.20 -4.77
N HIS A 16 -5.04 3.88 -3.99
CA HIS A 16 -4.40 4.82 -3.06
C HIS A 16 -3.80 6.00 -3.80
N ALA A 17 -3.03 5.72 -4.86
CA ALA A 17 -2.45 6.77 -5.71
C ALA A 17 -3.52 7.69 -6.28
N GLN A 18 -4.62 7.14 -6.79
CA GLN A 18 -5.74 7.94 -7.30
C GLN A 18 -6.41 8.77 -6.19
N ALA A 19 -6.63 8.19 -5.00
CA ALA A 19 -7.20 8.93 -3.86
C ALA A 19 -6.30 10.10 -3.42
N CYS A 20 -4.98 9.91 -3.46
CA CYS A 20 -3.99 10.96 -3.24
C CYS A 20 -4.08 12.08 -4.29
N GLU A 21 -4.15 11.72 -5.58
CA GLU A 21 -4.29 12.68 -6.68
C GLU A 21 -5.59 13.49 -6.60
N GLU A 22 -6.68 12.86 -6.16
CA GLU A 22 -7.98 13.50 -5.97
C GLU A 22 -8.10 14.27 -4.63
N GLY A 23 -7.06 14.26 -3.78
CA GLY A 23 -7.08 14.92 -2.46
C GLY A 23 -8.01 14.25 -1.44
N ARG A 24 -8.44 13.01 -1.69
CA ARG A 24 -9.32 12.24 -0.79
C ARG A 24 -8.50 11.53 0.29
N LEU A 25 -7.95 12.31 1.23
CA LEU A 25 -7.01 11.82 2.23
C LEU A 25 -7.58 10.71 3.13
N GLU A 26 -8.84 10.80 3.54
CA GLU A 26 -9.51 9.76 4.34
C GLU A 26 -9.63 8.43 3.59
N VAL A 27 -9.89 8.49 2.27
CA VAL A 27 -9.91 7.30 1.41
C VAL A 27 -8.50 6.74 1.23
N ALA A 28 -7.49 7.59 1.07
CA ALA A 28 -6.10 7.18 0.98
C ALA A 28 -5.61 6.50 2.28
N GLU A 29 -6.03 6.98 3.46
CA GLU A 29 -5.70 6.35 4.74
C GLU A 29 -6.33 4.96 4.86
N LEU A 30 -7.63 4.81 4.56
CA LEU A 30 -8.31 3.51 4.59
C LEU A 30 -7.70 2.49 3.61
N LEU A 31 -7.24 2.96 2.44
CA LEU A 31 -6.57 2.11 1.45
C LEU A 31 -5.16 1.72 1.91
N LEU A 32 -4.45 2.59 2.62
CA LEU A 32 -3.17 2.27 3.23
C LEU A 32 -3.32 1.17 4.30
N GLU A 33 -4.30 1.32 5.21
CA GLU A 33 -4.60 0.30 6.23
C GLU A 33 -4.99 -1.05 5.60
N ALA A 34 -5.81 -1.03 4.55
CA ALA A 34 -6.18 -2.24 3.82
C ALA A 34 -4.97 -2.95 3.19
N LEU A 35 -3.99 -2.18 2.72
CA LEU A 35 -2.75 -2.70 2.16
C LEU A 35 -1.89 -3.37 3.24
N GLU A 36 -1.74 -2.73 4.40
CA GLU A 36 -1.05 -3.28 5.57
C GLU A 36 -1.65 -4.62 6.03
N LEU A 37 -2.97 -4.74 6.00
CA LEU A 37 -3.69 -5.97 6.35
C LEU A 37 -3.45 -7.09 5.34
N ASP A 38 -3.47 -6.80 4.04
CA ASP A 38 -3.19 -7.80 2.98
C ASP A 38 -1.75 -8.33 3.08
N PHE A 39 -0.80 -7.46 3.43
CA PHE A 39 0.59 -7.85 3.65
C PHE A 39 0.79 -8.62 4.97
N SER A 40 0.09 -8.26 6.03
CA SER A 40 0.12 -8.98 7.31
C SER A 40 -0.52 -10.37 7.19
N ALA A 41 -1.62 -10.51 6.44
CA ALA A 41 -2.25 -11.79 6.13
C ALA A 41 -1.35 -12.69 5.26
N SER A 42 -0.46 -12.10 4.46
CA SER A 42 0.53 -12.82 3.65
C SER A 42 1.66 -13.45 4.47
N GLY A 43 1.80 -13.14 5.75
CA GLY A 43 2.92 -13.58 6.62
C GLY A 43 3.03 -15.09 6.88
N GLY A 44 2.11 -15.91 6.36
CA GLY A 44 2.15 -17.37 6.48
C GLY A 44 2.91 -18.11 5.38
N LYS A 45 3.30 -17.45 4.28
CA LYS A 45 3.98 -18.11 3.15
C LYS A 45 5.10 -17.22 2.65
N MET A 46 6.35 -17.68 2.79
CA MET A 46 7.59 -17.05 2.29
C MET A 46 7.42 -16.62 0.83
N ILE A 47 6.93 -15.40 0.63
CA ILE A 47 6.98 -14.68 -0.64
C ILE A 47 7.96 -13.56 -0.36
N ASP A 48 8.95 -13.43 -1.25
CA ASP A 48 10.10 -12.52 -1.15
C ASP A 48 9.72 -11.20 -0.48
N HIS A 49 10.08 -11.08 0.81
CA HIS A 49 9.68 -9.97 1.65
C HIS A 49 10.34 -8.66 1.21
N ARG A 50 11.44 -8.71 0.44
CA ARG A 50 12.18 -7.50 0.03
C ARG A 50 11.42 -6.65 -0.98
N GLU A 51 10.91 -7.24 -2.05
CA GLU A 51 10.19 -6.48 -3.09
C GLU A 51 8.91 -5.85 -2.52
N LYS A 52 8.21 -6.57 -1.63
CA LYS A 52 7.00 -6.05 -0.96
C LYS A 52 7.31 -4.90 0.00
N VAL A 53 8.42 -4.98 0.74
CA VAL A 53 8.83 -3.92 1.67
C VAL A 53 9.18 -2.63 0.93
N ASP A 54 9.89 -2.72 -0.21
CA ASP A 54 10.26 -1.54 -1.01
C ASP A 54 9.03 -0.85 -1.64
N GLU A 55 8.01 -1.63 -2.02
CA GLU A 55 6.77 -1.10 -2.60
C GLU A 55 5.90 -0.40 -1.55
N ILE A 56 5.78 -1.01 -0.36
CA ILE A 56 5.09 -0.41 0.80
C ILE A 56 5.76 0.88 1.23
N ALA A 57 7.09 0.90 1.34
CA ALA A 57 7.85 2.08 1.75
C ALA A 57 7.55 3.30 0.84
N LYS A 58 7.46 3.10 -0.48
CA LYS A 58 7.11 4.16 -1.44
C LYS A 58 5.69 4.68 -1.26
N ILE A 59 4.75 3.82 -0.90
CA ILE A 59 3.36 4.21 -0.66
C ILE A 59 3.26 5.03 0.63
N TYR A 60 3.99 4.64 1.68
CA TYR A 60 4.11 5.44 2.91
C TYR A 60 4.78 6.78 2.67
N GLU A 61 5.93 6.83 1.98
CA GLU A 61 6.61 8.09 1.66
C GLU A 61 5.68 9.06 0.93
N ARG A 62 4.89 8.56 -0.03
CA ARG A 62 3.89 9.36 -0.74
C ARG A 62 2.76 9.83 0.18
N HIS A 63 2.30 8.98 1.09
CA HIS A 63 1.25 9.32 2.05
C HIS A 63 1.72 10.34 3.09
N GLU A 64 2.93 10.19 3.63
CA GLU A 64 3.56 11.15 4.55
C GLU A 64 3.76 12.52 3.89
N ALA A 65 4.25 12.55 2.64
CA ALA A 65 4.44 13.80 1.91
C ALA A 65 3.12 14.59 1.70
N LEU A 66 1.98 13.89 1.65
CA LEU A 66 0.67 14.50 1.44
C LEU A 66 -0.05 14.86 2.75
N THR A 67 0.13 14.07 3.81
CA THR A 67 -0.59 14.23 5.07
C THR A 67 0.23 14.92 6.17
N GLY A 68 1.55 14.99 6.01
CA GLY A 68 2.47 15.48 7.04
C GLY A 68 2.53 14.61 8.31
N SER A 69 1.91 13.43 8.32
CA SER A 69 1.79 12.57 9.50
C SER A 69 2.82 11.44 9.47
N SER A 70 3.87 11.59 10.29
CA SER A 70 4.81 10.50 10.55
C SER A 70 4.23 9.50 11.54
N LYS A 71 3.58 8.44 11.03
CA LYS A 71 3.27 7.26 11.83
C LYS A 71 4.48 6.32 11.77
N PRO A 72 5.22 6.11 12.88
CA PRO A 72 6.30 5.13 12.89
C PRO A 72 5.72 3.71 12.76
N LEU A 73 6.30 2.92 11.87
CA LEU A 73 6.08 1.47 11.78
C LEU A 73 6.32 0.88 13.19
N LYS A 74 5.26 0.35 13.80
CA LYS A 74 5.27 -0.18 15.16
C LYS A 74 5.57 -1.67 15.19
#